data_AF-A0AAT9F7J0-F1
#
_entry.id   AF-A0AAT9F7J0-F1
#
_cell.length_a   1.000
_cell.length_b   1.000
_cell.length_c   1.000
_cell.angle_alpha   90.00
_cell.angle_beta   90.00
_cell.angle_gamma   90.00
#
_symmetry.space_group_name_H-M   'P 1'
#
loop_
_entity.id
_entity.type
_entity.pdbx_description
1 polymer ?
#
loop_
_entity_poly.entity_id
_entity_poly.type
_entity_poly.pdbx_seq_one_letter_code
_entity_poly.pdbx_strand_id
1 'polypeptide(L)'
;MYTKFIENKIPKDIYKQLENIEFIYKGFHNYTFKCFFQGIMCQLRVPISDLVNHDIEARVLSHLSSTIYYKDGILIRKWFEGQTLEKINLTQKIQRAVIQKIKEFHKMDIEVPQIDLFTYGRGSEKYQKLVQKYSKTNELVTSHSDLSAKNVLINDNGEIELIDFEWVRKAHPFFDALTLVQAQNFDKEIVMQEFNISAQEFEEMSCITDEFRENAYKIKYSNIAVDDQAKQLTQGYTNTSFVKNDLFIQKKHKNAFNHLNPLKIFDKLEPNEKVIYEDEQIIIRKFINNKEFSFDDTTIQEKIIKAIAQLHTFSVKLQKNQIAERIKYYVNKLKNHEKYNAYFSENLKKKIIDNSLTLPNEVPSHNDLNRENIILNTSDQIKFIDFEYCSMNSKYFDLAYHCSDLDYDVDTELKILNLYAKYTGFSVNLDEYYRVKAIVNFYGISWSLTYNPDFNFDWLAKHVFVNIKFLK
;
A
#
# COMPACT_ATOMS: atom_id res chain seq x y z
N MET A 1 -21.90 -18.59 23.49
CA MET A 1 -20.87 -17.74 24.13
C MET A 1 -21.25 -16.26 24.08
N TYR A 2 -21.63 -15.73 22.91
CA TYR A 2 -21.97 -14.31 22.75
C TYR A 2 -23.27 -13.86 23.43
N THR A 3 -24.29 -14.73 23.56
CA THR A 3 -25.56 -14.39 24.21
C THR A 3 -25.40 -13.83 25.62
N LYS A 4 -24.61 -14.50 26.47
CA LYS A 4 -24.30 -14.01 27.84
C LYS A 4 -23.51 -12.70 27.83
N PHE A 5 -22.64 -12.50 26.86
CA PHE A 5 -21.87 -11.26 26.73
C PHE A 5 -22.81 -10.08 26.42
N ILE A 6 -23.72 -10.27 25.47
CA ILE A 6 -24.71 -9.26 25.07
C ILE A 6 -25.67 -8.97 26.24
N GLU A 7 -26.20 -10.00 26.89
CA GLU A 7 -27.11 -9.87 28.06
C GLU A 7 -26.52 -9.01 29.18
N ASN A 8 -25.21 -9.12 29.41
CA ASN A 8 -24.53 -8.39 30.49
C ASN A 8 -24.19 -6.95 30.12
N LYS A 9 -24.09 -6.62 28.83
CA LYS A 9 -23.67 -5.28 28.36
C LYS A 9 -24.85 -4.40 27.94
N ILE A 10 -25.93 -4.98 27.43
CA ILE A 10 -27.08 -4.22 26.91
C ILE A 10 -28.14 -4.01 27.99
N PRO A 11 -28.78 -2.82 28.06
CA PRO A 11 -29.94 -2.61 28.93
C PRO A 11 -31.03 -3.66 28.70
N LYS A 12 -31.61 -4.18 29.79
CA LYS A 12 -32.55 -5.32 29.76
C LYS A 12 -33.79 -5.06 28.91
N ASP A 13 -34.27 -3.83 28.89
CA ASP A 13 -35.41 -3.37 28.09
C ASP A 13 -35.11 -3.41 26.59
N ILE A 14 -33.89 -3.04 26.20
CA ILE A 14 -33.42 -3.12 24.81
C ILE A 14 -33.19 -4.59 24.42
N TYR A 15 -32.53 -5.37 25.28
CA TYR A 15 -32.22 -6.77 24.99
C TYR A 15 -33.47 -7.62 24.73
N LYS A 16 -34.56 -7.40 25.48
CA LYS A 16 -35.83 -8.13 25.30
C LYS A 16 -36.50 -7.90 23.95
N GLN A 17 -36.12 -6.86 23.23
CA GLN A 17 -36.68 -6.50 21.92
C GLN A 17 -35.83 -7.01 20.75
N LEU A 18 -34.68 -7.65 21.06
CA LEU A 18 -33.80 -8.24 20.07
C LEU A 18 -34.21 -9.68 19.77
N GLU A 19 -34.24 -10.02 18.49
CA GLU A 19 -34.54 -11.37 18.00
C GLU A 19 -33.48 -11.81 16.98
N ASN A 20 -33.28 -13.14 16.85
CA ASN A 20 -32.37 -13.77 15.89
C ASN A 20 -30.97 -13.13 15.82
N ILE A 21 -30.31 -13.01 16.97
CA ILE A 21 -28.98 -12.40 17.05
C ILE A 21 -27.92 -13.36 16.48
N GLU A 22 -27.39 -13.00 15.32
CA GLU A 22 -26.35 -13.71 14.59
C GLU A 22 -25.02 -12.94 14.67
N PHE A 23 -23.93 -13.64 15.00
CA PHE A 23 -22.60 -13.04 15.04
C PHE A 23 -22.05 -12.83 13.62
N ILE A 24 -21.56 -11.62 13.32
CA ILE A 24 -20.97 -11.30 12.02
C ILE A 24 -19.45 -11.24 12.11
N TYR A 25 -18.91 -10.36 12.95
CA TYR A 25 -17.46 -10.25 13.12
C TYR A 25 -17.07 -9.57 14.44
N LYS A 26 -15.81 -9.76 14.84
CA LYS A 26 -15.16 -9.09 15.97
C LYS A 26 -14.21 -8.02 15.44
N GLY A 27 -14.49 -6.76 15.71
CA GLY A 27 -13.57 -5.64 15.48
C GLY A 27 -12.61 -5.43 16.65
N PHE A 28 -11.76 -4.41 16.53
CA PHE A 28 -10.76 -4.09 17.56
C PHE A 28 -11.40 -3.62 18.88
N HIS A 29 -12.46 -2.80 18.78
CA HIS A 29 -13.16 -2.23 19.92
C HIS A 29 -14.58 -2.78 20.14
N ASN A 30 -15.12 -3.61 19.25
CA ASN A 30 -16.52 -4.04 19.31
C ASN A 30 -16.78 -5.42 18.69
N TYR A 31 -17.87 -6.05 19.11
CA TYR A 31 -18.50 -7.16 18.38
C TYR A 31 -19.66 -6.62 17.55
N THR A 32 -19.80 -7.13 16.33
CA THR A 32 -20.93 -6.81 15.45
C THR A 32 -21.79 -8.04 15.21
N PHE A 33 -23.09 -7.84 15.32
CA PHE A 33 -24.14 -8.83 15.12
C PHE A 33 -25.18 -8.33 14.12
N LYS A 34 -25.83 -9.26 13.43
CA LYS A 34 -27.07 -9.03 12.68
C LYS A 34 -28.23 -9.53 13.53
N CYS A 35 -29.30 -8.76 13.65
CA CYS A 35 -30.44 -9.13 14.49
C CYS A 35 -31.72 -8.47 13.97
N PHE A 36 -32.85 -8.78 14.58
CA PHE A 36 -34.07 -7.98 14.45
C PHE A 36 -34.30 -7.18 15.72
N PHE A 37 -34.73 -5.94 15.57
CA PHE A 37 -35.20 -5.09 16.66
C PHE A 37 -36.59 -4.58 16.31
N GLN A 38 -37.60 -4.95 17.10
CA GLN A 38 -39.01 -4.61 16.80
C GLN A 38 -39.44 -5.01 15.37
N GLY A 39 -39.00 -6.19 14.89
CA GLY A 39 -39.30 -6.69 13.54
C GLY A 39 -38.50 -6.06 12.40
N ILE A 40 -37.61 -5.09 12.68
CA ILE A 40 -36.74 -4.46 11.68
C ILE A 40 -35.37 -5.14 11.72
N MET A 41 -34.85 -5.53 10.56
CA MET A 41 -33.49 -6.06 10.46
C MET A 41 -32.46 -4.98 10.76
N CYS A 42 -31.54 -5.26 11.69
CA CYS A 42 -30.62 -4.30 12.27
C CYS A 42 -29.20 -4.85 12.37
N GLN A 43 -28.24 -3.94 12.42
CA GLN A 43 -26.92 -4.19 12.97
C GLN A 43 -26.93 -3.85 14.47
N LEU A 44 -26.41 -4.77 15.29
CA LEU A 44 -26.10 -4.54 16.69
C LEU A 44 -24.57 -4.50 16.87
N ARG A 45 -24.05 -3.38 17.37
CA ARG A 45 -22.62 -3.23 17.73
C ARG A 45 -22.51 -3.11 19.24
N VAL A 46 -21.66 -3.93 19.86
CA VAL A 46 -21.45 -3.96 21.32
C VAL A 46 -19.96 -3.78 21.63
N PRO A 47 -19.57 -2.79 22.45
CA PRO A 47 -18.16 -2.52 22.73
C PRO A 47 -17.50 -3.62 23.58
N ILE A 48 -16.22 -3.89 23.29
CA ILE A 48 -15.35 -4.85 23.99
C ILE A 48 -14.54 -4.15 25.09
N SER A 49 -14.21 -2.87 24.89
CA SER A 49 -13.39 -2.06 25.79
C SER A 49 -14.00 -0.67 25.98
N ASP A 50 -13.81 -0.08 27.16
CA ASP A 50 -14.28 1.29 27.48
C ASP A 50 -13.25 2.37 27.07
N LEU A 51 -12.35 2.06 26.13
CA LEU A 51 -11.21 2.92 25.75
C LEU A 51 -11.59 4.09 24.82
N VAL A 52 -12.82 4.12 24.29
CA VAL A 52 -13.26 5.09 23.29
C VAL A 52 -14.23 6.09 23.93
N ASN A 53 -14.00 7.39 23.72
CA ASN A 53 -14.98 8.41 24.07
C ASN A 53 -16.09 8.42 23.00
N HIS A 54 -17.28 7.98 23.41
CA HIS A 54 -18.45 7.81 22.55
C HIS A 54 -19.32 9.08 22.39
N ASP A 55 -18.97 10.20 23.03
CA ASP A 55 -19.79 11.42 23.04
C ASP A 55 -19.94 12.02 21.63
N ILE A 56 -18.86 12.03 20.86
CA ILE A 56 -18.89 12.55 19.48
C ILE A 56 -19.74 11.66 18.60
N GLU A 57 -19.49 10.35 18.65
CA GLU A 57 -20.24 9.39 17.85
C GLU A 57 -21.74 9.45 18.20
N ALA A 58 -22.11 9.62 19.48
CA ALA A 58 -23.49 9.80 19.91
C ALA A 58 -24.18 10.97 19.22
N ARG A 59 -23.50 12.14 19.20
CA ARG A 59 -24.02 13.36 18.58
C ARG A 59 -24.23 13.20 17.09
N VAL A 60 -23.35 12.47 16.40
CA VAL A 60 -23.48 12.24 14.96
C VAL A 60 -24.63 11.28 14.69
N LEU A 61 -24.63 10.14 15.38
CA LEU A 61 -25.63 9.08 15.18
C LEU A 61 -27.05 9.54 15.47
N SER A 62 -27.26 10.50 16.39
CA SER A 62 -28.59 11.06 16.67
C SER A 62 -29.20 11.84 15.50
N HIS A 63 -28.39 12.23 14.51
CA HIS A 63 -28.85 12.93 13.30
C HIS A 63 -29.08 11.97 12.12
N LEU A 64 -28.74 10.68 12.26
CA LEU A 64 -28.89 9.69 11.20
C LEU A 64 -30.20 8.93 11.38
N SER A 65 -31.04 8.95 10.34
CA SER A 65 -32.34 8.25 10.32
C SER A 65 -32.23 6.72 10.31
N SER A 66 -31.04 6.18 10.09
CA SER A 66 -30.74 4.75 10.21
C SER A 66 -30.50 4.32 11.66
N THR A 67 -30.11 5.24 12.56
CA THR A 67 -29.87 4.95 13.97
C THR A 67 -31.20 4.76 14.71
N ILE A 68 -31.35 3.62 15.37
CA ILE A 68 -32.52 3.30 16.21
C ILE A 68 -32.19 3.52 17.68
N TYR A 69 -30.99 3.12 18.10
CA TYR A 69 -30.52 3.25 19.47
C TYR A 69 -29.02 3.49 19.49
N TYR A 70 -28.57 4.42 20.33
CA TYR A 70 -27.16 4.56 20.65
C TYR A 70 -26.97 4.99 22.10
N LYS A 71 -26.17 4.24 22.86
CA LYS A 71 -25.77 4.60 24.21
C LYS A 71 -24.49 3.86 24.62
N ASP A 72 -23.52 4.59 25.17
CA ASP A 72 -22.27 4.02 25.71
C ASP A 72 -21.58 3.04 24.75
N GLY A 73 -21.53 3.40 23.45
CA GLY A 73 -20.92 2.59 22.38
C GLY A 73 -21.81 1.47 21.83
N ILE A 74 -22.94 1.16 22.48
CA ILE A 74 -23.92 0.19 22.00
C ILE A 74 -24.76 0.84 20.92
N LEU A 75 -24.70 0.30 19.71
CA LEU A 75 -25.42 0.80 18.54
C LEU A 75 -26.43 -0.24 18.05
N ILE A 76 -27.68 0.19 17.84
CA ILE A 76 -28.65 -0.49 17.00
C ILE A 76 -28.99 0.45 15.85
N ARG A 77 -28.72 0.02 14.63
CA ARG A 77 -29.13 0.74 13.41
C ARG A 77 -29.74 -0.20 12.40
N LYS A 78 -30.53 0.34 11.48
CA LYS A 78 -31.08 -0.41 10.35
C LYS A 78 -29.96 -1.13 9.60
N TRP A 79 -30.22 -2.36 9.20
CA TRP A 79 -29.27 -3.15 8.44
C TRP A 79 -29.11 -2.54 7.03
N PHE A 80 -27.86 -2.30 6.64
CA PHE A 80 -27.51 -1.88 5.30
C PHE A 80 -26.96 -3.09 4.55
N GLU A 81 -27.71 -3.59 3.56
CA GLU A 81 -27.31 -4.75 2.75
C GLU A 81 -26.26 -4.32 1.72
N GLY A 82 -25.01 -4.23 2.14
CA GLY A 82 -23.90 -3.79 1.31
C GLY A 82 -22.55 -4.30 1.79
N GLN A 83 -21.51 -3.93 1.06
CA GLN A 83 -20.13 -4.29 1.33
C GLN A 83 -19.23 -3.06 1.42
N THR A 84 -18.08 -3.19 2.09
CA THR A 84 -17.09 -2.12 2.18
C THR A 84 -16.44 -1.87 0.81
N LEU A 85 -15.97 -0.63 0.58
CA LEU A 85 -15.29 -0.28 -0.68
C LEU A 85 -14.04 -1.12 -0.95
N GLU A 86 -13.43 -1.71 0.08
CA GLU A 86 -12.27 -2.61 -0.05
C GLU A 86 -12.56 -3.85 -0.91
N LYS A 87 -13.84 -4.25 -1.01
CA LYS A 87 -14.27 -5.49 -1.67
C LYS A 87 -14.72 -5.29 -3.11
N ILE A 88 -14.67 -4.06 -3.64
CA ILE A 88 -15.21 -3.74 -4.94
C ILE A 88 -14.21 -3.00 -5.83
N ASN A 89 -14.44 -3.03 -7.13
CA ASN A 89 -13.71 -2.22 -8.10
C ASN A 89 -14.20 -0.77 -8.05
N LEU A 90 -13.29 0.17 -7.85
CA LEU A 90 -13.60 1.57 -7.61
C LEU A 90 -13.75 2.37 -8.92
N THR A 91 -14.84 2.12 -9.63
CA THR A 91 -15.15 2.84 -10.89
C THR A 91 -15.35 4.34 -10.67
N GLN A 92 -15.15 5.17 -11.70
CA GLN A 92 -15.38 6.62 -11.60
C GLN A 92 -16.79 6.99 -11.12
N LYS A 93 -17.82 6.21 -11.51
CA LYS A 93 -19.21 6.39 -11.05
C LYS A 93 -19.31 6.21 -9.53
N ILE A 94 -18.69 5.18 -9.00
CA ILE A 94 -18.69 4.89 -7.56
C ILE A 94 -17.93 5.98 -6.81
N GLN A 95 -16.78 6.41 -7.31
CA GLN A 95 -16.01 7.50 -6.70
C GLN A 95 -16.84 8.78 -6.56
N ARG A 96 -17.53 9.19 -7.64
CA ARG A 96 -18.40 10.38 -7.59
C ARG A 96 -19.58 10.21 -6.63
N ALA A 97 -20.18 9.02 -6.54
CA ALA A 97 -21.26 8.75 -5.59
C ALA A 97 -20.78 8.88 -4.13
N VAL A 98 -19.60 8.35 -3.81
CA VAL A 98 -19.00 8.48 -2.47
C VAL A 98 -18.68 9.93 -2.15
N ILE A 99 -18.07 10.67 -3.08
CA ILE A 99 -17.76 12.10 -2.91
C ILE A 99 -19.05 12.90 -2.65
N GLN A 100 -20.11 12.62 -3.39
CA GLN A 100 -21.41 13.27 -3.18
C GLN A 100 -21.96 12.98 -1.78
N LYS A 101 -21.88 11.73 -1.30
CA LYS A 101 -22.30 11.37 0.06
C LYS A 101 -21.50 12.09 1.15
N ILE A 102 -20.20 12.29 0.94
CA ILE A 102 -19.34 13.04 1.85
C ILE A 102 -19.73 14.52 1.86
N LYS A 103 -20.00 15.13 0.70
CA LYS A 103 -20.48 16.51 0.61
C LYS A 103 -21.83 16.71 1.28
N GLU A 104 -22.71 15.70 1.25
CA GLU A 104 -23.96 15.71 2.03
C GLU A 104 -23.67 15.70 3.53
N PHE A 105 -22.75 14.84 3.99
CA PHE A 105 -22.33 14.78 5.39
C PHE A 105 -21.70 16.10 5.85
N HIS A 106 -20.88 16.74 5.01
CA HIS A 106 -20.25 18.04 5.28
C HIS A 106 -21.26 19.16 5.57
N LYS A 107 -22.47 19.07 5.01
CA LYS A 107 -23.56 20.04 5.19
C LYS A 107 -24.37 19.83 6.48
N MET A 108 -24.17 18.71 7.18
CA MET A 108 -24.88 18.45 8.43
C MET A 108 -24.41 19.43 9.51
N ASP A 109 -25.35 20.09 10.18
CA ASP A 109 -25.04 20.98 11.29
C ASP A 109 -25.02 20.19 12.61
N ILE A 110 -23.83 19.66 12.94
CA ILE A 110 -23.60 18.88 14.15
C ILE A 110 -22.57 19.62 15.02
N GLU A 111 -22.88 19.78 16.30
CA GLU A 111 -21.99 20.40 17.28
C GLU A 111 -20.88 19.42 17.73
N VAL A 112 -19.74 19.48 17.04
CA VAL A 112 -18.53 18.71 17.34
C VAL A 112 -17.32 19.64 17.46
N PRO A 113 -16.29 19.28 18.24
CA PRO A 113 -15.10 20.12 18.38
C PRO A 113 -14.33 20.22 17.06
N GLN A 114 -13.55 21.28 16.92
CA GLN A 114 -12.59 21.41 15.83
C GLN A 114 -11.49 20.35 15.95
N ILE A 115 -11.02 19.85 14.81
CA ILE A 115 -9.89 18.94 14.77
C ILE A 115 -8.63 19.65 15.28
N ASP A 116 -7.98 19.06 16.28
CA ASP A 116 -6.67 19.51 16.74
C ASP A 116 -5.58 18.76 15.98
N LEU A 117 -5.08 19.39 14.92
CA LEU A 117 -4.00 18.82 14.11
C LEU A 117 -2.67 18.74 14.90
N PHE A 118 -2.55 19.34 16.07
CA PHE A 118 -1.37 19.19 16.94
C PHE A 118 -1.52 18.10 18.01
N THR A 119 -2.61 17.34 18.02
CA THR A 119 -2.87 16.25 18.98
C THR A 119 -1.71 15.25 19.06
N TYR A 120 -0.99 15.02 17.95
CA TYR A 120 0.15 14.11 17.90
C TYR A 120 1.52 14.81 17.84
N GLY A 121 1.56 16.08 18.22
CA GLY A 121 2.78 16.89 18.20
C GLY A 121 2.75 17.99 17.14
N ARG A 122 3.71 18.91 17.27
CA ARG A 122 3.73 20.14 16.47
C ARG A 122 4.34 19.98 15.09
N GLY A 123 5.02 18.88 14.81
CA GLY A 123 5.66 18.67 13.52
C GLY A 123 6.69 19.76 13.13
N SER A 124 6.94 19.88 11.84
CA SER A 124 7.83 20.80 11.16
C SER A 124 7.29 22.24 11.16
N GLU A 125 8.16 23.22 10.97
CA GLU A 125 7.71 24.62 10.85
C GLU A 125 6.77 24.82 9.65
N LYS A 126 7.01 24.08 8.56
CA LYS A 126 6.14 24.10 7.38
C LYS A 126 4.74 23.61 7.75
N TYR A 127 4.65 22.49 8.46
CA TYR A 127 3.39 21.94 8.95
C TYR A 127 2.62 22.93 9.83
N GLN A 128 3.29 23.55 10.80
CA GLN A 128 2.66 24.53 11.69
C GLN A 128 2.06 25.71 10.93
N LYS A 129 2.77 26.25 9.93
CA LYS A 129 2.29 27.34 9.07
C LYS A 129 1.07 26.92 8.25
N LEU A 130 1.09 25.70 7.69
CA LEU A 130 -0.02 25.17 6.89
C LEU A 130 -1.26 24.87 7.76
N VAL A 131 -1.08 24.27 8.93
CA VAL A 131 -2.18 24.06 9.89
C VAL A 131 -2.84 25.40 10.25
N GLN A 132 -2.07 26.44 10.52
CA GLN A 132 -2.62 27.78 10.77
C GLN A 132 -3.40 28.33 9.57
N LYS A 133 -2.92 28.12 8.34
CA LYS A 133 -3.60 28.55 7.11
C LYS A 133 -5.00 27.91 6.98
N TYR A 134 -5.10 26.60 7.25
CA TYR A 134 -6.32 25.81 7.00
C TYR A 134 -7.21 25.56 8.22
N SER A 135 -6.86 26.09 9.39
CA SER A 135 -7.66 25.98 10.61
C SER A 135 -8.64 27.15 10.82
N LYS A 136 -8.89 27.95 9.78
CA LYS A 136 -9.80 29.11 9.84
C LYS A 136 -11.26 28.63 9.97
N THR A 137 -11.97 29.20 10.94
CA THR A 137 -13.27 28.68 11.40
C THR A 137 -14.41 28.83 10.39
N ASN A 138 -14.37 29.83 9.50
CA ASN A 138 -15.43 30.11 8.53
C ASN A 138 -15.49 29.11 7.36
N GLU A 139 -14.53 28.20 7.25
CA GLU A 139 -14.41 27.22 6.16
C GLU A 139 -14.60 25.77 6.64
N LEU A 140 -14.86 25.58 7.93
CA LEU A 140 -14.95 24.25 8.52
C LEU A 140 -16.33 23.62 8.28
N VAL A 141 -16.31 22.33 7.96
CA VAL A 141 -17.49 21.49 7.75
C VAL A 141 -17.54 20.39 8.81
N THR A 142 -18.68 19.71 8.92
CA THR A 142 -18.77 18.46 9.69
C THR A 142 -18.03 17.38 8.92
N SER A 143 -16.76 17.16 9.26
CA SER A 143 -15.87 16.23 8.59
C SER A 143 -15.88 14.88 9.28
N HIS A 144 -15.81 13.82 8.49
CA HIS A 144 -15.70 12.46 9.03
C HIS A 144 -14.33 12.24 9.69
N SER A 145 -13.26 12.81 9.13
CA SER A 145 -11.90 12.86 9.70
C SER A 145 -11.23 11.49 9.93
N ASP A 146 -11.86 10.40 9.52
CA ASP A 146 -11.33 9.02 9.53
C ASP A 146 -11.91 8.21 8.36
N LEU A 147 -11.98 8.82 7.18
CA LEU A 147 -12.45 8.13 5.99
C LEU A 147 -11.42 7.10 5.52
N SER A 148 -11.83 5.84 5.54
CA SER A 148 -11.12 4.72 4.94
C SER A 148 -12.10 3.84 4.17
N ALA A 149 -11.60 2.95 3.30
CA ALA A 149 -12.47 2.13 2.45
C ALA A 149 -13.35 1.15 3.27
N LYS A 150 -12.93 0.79 4.49
CA LYS A 150 -13.73 0.04 5.47
C LYS A 150 -14.86 0.85 6.10
N ASN A 151 -14.77 2.18 6.08
CA ASN A 151 -15.72 3.12 6.70
C ASN A 151 -16.78 3.62 5.70
N VAL A 152 -16.85 3.03 4.50
CA VAL A 152 -17.84 3.34 3.48
C VAL A 152 -18.46 2.05 2.97
N LEU A 153 -19.78 1.95 3.06
CA LEU A 153 -20.58 0.84 2.53
C LEU A 153 -21.24 1.24 1.22
N ILE A 154 -21.34 0.28 0.31
CA ILE A 154 -22.10 0.37 -0.94
C ILE A 154 -22.95 -0.88 -1.15
N ASN A 155 -24.19 -0.69 -1.59
CA ASN A 155 -25.08 -1.81 -1.96
C ASN A 155 -25.16 -1.98 -3.49
N ASP A 156 -25.86 -3.02 -3.92
CA ASP A 156 -26.01 -3.35 -5.36
C ASP A 156 -26.75 -2.27 -6.15
N ASN A 157 -27.52 -1.41 -5.48
CA ASN A 157 -28.19 -0.26 -6.08
C ASN A 157 -27.27 0.96 -6.23
N GLY A 158 -26.05 0.91 -5.70
CA GLY A 158 -25.08 2.01 -5.69
C GLY A 158 -25.34 3.07 -4.62
N GLU A 159 -26.19 2.78 -3.63
CA GLU A 159 -26.40 3.66 -2.48
C GLU A 159 -25.18 3.61 -1.57
N ILE A 160 -24.81 4.75 -0.98
CA ILE A 160 -23.62 4.88 -0.12
C ILE A 160 -24.03 5.20 1.32
N GLU A 161 -23.44 4.49 2.28
CA GLU A 161 -23.54 4.79 3.71
C GLU A 161 -22.15 4.95 4.34
N LEU A 162 -21.94 6.05 5.05
CA LEU A 162 -20.74 6.29 5.85
C LEU A 162 -20.92 5.67 7.22
N ILE A 163 -19.85 5.11 7.80
CA ILE A 163 -19.89 4.42 9.09
C ILE A 163 -18.63 4.76 9.90
N ASP A 164 -18.64 4.48 11.21
CA ASP A 164 -17.51 4.73 12.12
C ASP A 164 -17.24 6.23 12.38
N PHE A 165 -18.05 6.83 13.24
CA PHE A 165 -18.09 8.29 13.44
C PHE A 165 -17.30 8.78 14.67
N GLU A 166 -16.45 7.94 15.26
CA GLU A 166 -15.71 8.24 16.49
C GLU A 166 -14.80 9.49 16.36
N TRP A 167 -14.28 9.71 15.15
CA TRP A 167 -13.34 10.79 14.83
C TRP A 167 -13.97 12.02 14.19
N VAL A 168 -15.29 12.11 14.07
CA VAL A 168 -15.96 13.27 13.45
C VAL A 168 -15.59 14.58 14.15
N ARG A 169 -15.15 15.59 13.39
CA ARG A 169 -14.75 16.92 13.91
C ARG A 169 -15.18 18.01 12.95
N LYS A 170 -15.13 19.26 13.41
CA LYS A 170 -15.09 20.41 12.48
C LYS A 170 -13.69 20.47 11.87
N ALA A 171 -13.61 20.32 10.55
CA ALA A 171 -12.34 20.36 9.82
C ALA A 171 -12.53 21.01 8.44
N HIS A 172 -11.43 21.43 7.83
CA HIS A 172 -11.47 21.89 6.45
C HIS A 172 -11.90 20.73 5.53
N PRO A 173 -12.82 20.94 4.55
CA PRO A 173 -13.36 19.86 3.71
C PRO A 173 -12.29 19.07 2.95
N PHE A 174 -11.15 19.71 2.66
CA PHE A 174 -10.03 19.07 1.97
C PHE A 174 -9.37 17.95 2.79
N PHE A 175 -9.56 17.92 4.11
CA PHE A 175 -9.05 16.83 4.94
C PHE A 175 -9.65 15.49 4.51
N ASP A 176 -10.98 15.40 4.47
CA ASP A 176 -11.69 14.21 3.98
C ASP A 176 -11.35 13.94 2.51
N ALA A 177 -11.33 14.97 1.65
CA ALA A 177 -11.01 14.81 0.23
C ALA A 177 -9.64 14.15 0.02
N LEU A 178 -8.61 14.56 0.75
CA LEU A 178 -7.27 13.99 0.62
C LEU A 178 -7.16 12.60 1.21
N THR A 179 -7.93 12.27 2.26
CA THR A 179 -7.98 10.89 2.72
C THR A 179 -8.55 9.94 1.66
N LEU A 180 -9.45 10.39 0.77
CA LEU A 180 -9.92 9.56 -0.36
C LEU A 180 -8.78 9.20 -1.32
N VAL A 181 -7.96 10.18 -1.70
CA VAL A 181 -6.84 9.95 -2.63
C VAL A 181 -5.74 9.14 -1.95
N GLN A 182 -5.32 9.55 -0.75
CA GLN A 182 -4.19 8.97 -0.04
C GLN A 182 -4.50 7.61 0.60
N ALA A 183 -5.73 7.39 1.05
CA ALA A 183 -6.11 6.18 1.79
C ALA A 183 -7.17 5.32 1.10
N GLN A 184 -7.75 5.72 -0.03
CA GLN A 184 -8.80 4.94 -0.70
C GLN A 184 -8.60 4.73 -2.21
N ASN A 185 -7.44 5.10 -2.77
CA ASN A 185 -7.10 4.93 -4.19
C ASN A 185 -8.11 5.62 -5.14
N PHE A 186 -8.73 6.71 -4.67
CA PHE A 186 -9.56 7.56 -5.53
C PHE A 186 -8.68 8.28 -6.55
N ASP A 187 -9.23 8.50 -7.73
CA ASP A 187 -8.61 9.29 -8.77
C ASP A 187 -8.44 10.74 -8.29
N LYS A 188 -7.19 11.19 -8.29
CA LYS A 188 -6.79 12.52 -7.82
C LYS A 188 -7.54 13.63 -8.56
N GLU A 189 -7.67 13.51 -9.88
CA GLU A 189 -8.30 14.54 -10.72
C GLU A 189 -9.79 14.62 -10.46
N ILE A 190 -10.47 13.48 -10.27
CA ILE A 190 -11.89 13.45 -9.87
C ILE A 190 -12.07 14.17 -8.53
N VAL A 191 -11.25 13.85 -7.53
CA VAL A 191 -11.38 14.48 -6.20
C VAL A 191 -11.09 15.98 -6.26
N MET A 192 -10.03 16.40 -6.93
CA MET A 192 -9.68 17.82 -7.08
C MET A 192 -10.78 18.59 -7.81
N GLN A 193 -11.33 18.03 -8.90
CA GLN A 193 -12.45 18.63 -9.63
C GLN A 193 -13.69 18.78 -8.75
N GLU A 194 -14.08 17.72 -8.06
CA GLU A 194 -15.31 17.70 -7.26
C GLU A 194 -15.24 18.64 -6.05
N PHE A 195 -14.11 18.71 -5.37
CA PHE A 195 -13.92 19.60 -4.21
C PHE A 195 -13.40 21.00 -4.59
N ASN A 196 -13.19 21.27 -5.88
CA ASN A 196 -12.62 22.52 -6.39
C ASN A 196 -11.28 22.87 -5.73
N ILE A 197 -10.38 21.89 -5.66
CA ILE A 197 -9.05 22.00 -5.04
C ILE A 197 -8.03 22.37 -6.11
N SER A 198 -7.29 23.46 -5.92
CA SER A 198 -6.14 23.78 -6.78
C SER A 198 -4.97 22.82 -6.53
N ALA A 199 -4.05 22.71 -7.51
CA ALA A 199 -2.86 21.88 -7.35
C ALA A 199 -2.01 22.30 -6.13
N GLN A 200 -1.89 23.60 -5.87
CA GLN A 200 -1.18 24.11 -4.71
C GLN A 200 -1.86 23.70 -3.39
N GLU A 201 -3.19 23.84 -3.29
CA GLU A 201 -3.91 23.46 -2.08
C GLU A 201 -3.85 21.95 -1.82
N PHE A 202 -3.88 21.14 -2.88
CA PHE A 202 -3.72 19.71 -2.78
C PHE A 202 -2.35 19.33 -2.19
N GLU A 203 -1.27 19.97 -2.67
CA GLU A 203 0.08 19.73 -2.15
C GLU A 203 0.25 20.18 -0.70
N GLU A 204 -0.30 21.34 -0.36
CA GLU A 204 -0.24 21.88 0.99
C GLU A 204 -1.02 21.03 1.98
N MET A 205 -2.27 20.68 1.67
CA MET A 205 -3.08 19.84 2.54
C MET A 205 -2.54 18.41 2.60
N SER A 206 -1.92 17.89 1.53
CA SER A 206 -1.24 16.58 1.57
C SER A 206 -0.12 16.60 2.60
N CYS A 207 0.68 17.68 2.64
CA CYS A 207 1.72 17.86 3.65
C CYS A 207 1.15 17.83 5.08
N ILE A 208 -0.06 18.37 5.29
CA ILE A 208 -0.74 18.34 6.59
C ILE A 208 -1.18 16.91 6.93
N THR A 209 -1.90 16.22 6.04
CA THR A 209 -2.43 14.89 6.33
C THR A 209 -1.32 13.85 6.51
N ASP A 210 -0.25 13.93 5.73
CA ASP A 210 0.90 13.02 5.82
C ASP A 210 1.59 13.15 7.17
N GLU A 211 1.94 14.38 7.56
CA GLU A 211 2.70 14.61 8.78
C GLU A 211 1.85 14.36 10.03
N PHE A 212 0.54 14.65 9.97
CA PHE A 212 -0.40 14.28 11.02
C PHE A 212 -0.45 12.76 11.22
N ARG A 213 -0.54 11.98 10.13
CA ARG A 213 -0.57 10.51 10.16
C ARG A 213 0.76 9.90 10.65
N GLU A 214 1.88 10.41 10.18
CA GLU A 214 3.22 9.99 10.62
C GLU A 214 3.38 10.19 12.14
N ASN A 215 2.99 11.36 12.65
CA ASN A 215 3.01 11.67 14.07
C ASN A 215 2.05 10.79 14.87
N ALA A 216 0.83 10.58 14.37
CA ALA A 216 -0.14 9.67 14.98
C ALA A 216 0.44 8.26 15.10
N TYR A 217 1.07 7.76 14.04
CA TYR A 217 1.74 6.47 14.04
C TYR A 217 2.85 6.39 15.09
N LYS A 218 3.75 7.36 15.06
CA LYS A 218 4.90 7.43 15.98
C LYS A 218 4.49 7.40 17.44
N ILE A 219 3.43 8.13 17.83
CA ILE A 219 3.00 8.26 19.22
C ILE A 219 2.07 7.12 19.67
N LYS A 220 1.11 6.73 18.84
CA LYS A 220 0.04 5.79 19.24
C LYS A 220 0.31 4.36 18.81
N TYR A 221 0.85 4.15 17.62
CA TYR A 221 0.80 2.86 16.94
C TYR A 221 2.15 2.14 16.84
N SER A 222 3.27 2.84 17.00
CA SER A 222 4.62 2.27 17.00
C SER A 222 4.78 1.10 18.00
N ASN A 223 4.15 1.20 19.17
CA ASN A 223 4.17 0.16 20.21
C ASN A 223 3.14 -0.97 20.00
N ILE A 224 2.21 -0.83 19.04
CA ILE A 224 1.07 -1.73 18.79
C ILE A 224 1.30 -2.60 17.52
N ALA A 225 2.45 -2.42 16.86
CA ALA A 225 2.67 -2.82 15.47
C ALA A 225 2.62 -4.33 15.19
N VAL A 226 3.01 -5.18 16.14
CA VAL A 226 2.98 -6.65 15.95
C VAL A 226 2.50 -7.31 17.23
N ASP A 227 1.18 -7.44 17.36
CA ASP A 227 0.50 -8.25 18.38
C ASP A 227 -0.16 -9.48 17.74
N ASP A 228 -0.80 -10.32 18.55
CA ASP A 228 -1.42 -11.58 18.14
C ASP A 228 -2.54 -11.42 17.09
N GLN A 229 -2.95 -10.18 16.76
CA GLN A 229 -3.97 -9.89 15.76
C GLN A 229 -3.40 -9.60 14.36
N ALA A 230 -2.08 -9.42 14.24
CA ALA A 230 -1.43 -9.19 12.96
C ALA A 230 -1.29 -10.52 12.18
N LYS A 231 -1.85 -10.58 10.96
CA LYS A 231 -1.70 -11.76 10.10
C LYS A 231 -0.39 -11.67 9.34
N GLN A 232 0.50 -12.64 9.52
CA GLN A 232 1.68 -12.77 8.66
C GLN A 232 1.24 -13.17 7.25
N LEU A 233 1.67 -12.42 6.23
CA LEU A 233 1.25 -12.65 4.84
C LEU A 233 1.99 -13.81 4.19
N THR A 234 3.32 -13.88 4.34
CA THR A 234 4.20 -14.87 3.70
C THR A 234 5.60 -14.88 4.34
N GLN A 235 6.40 -15.91 4.04
CA GLN A 235 7.82 -16.06 4.40
C GLN A 235 8.73 -15.59 3.26
N GLY A 236 8.80 -14.29 2.98
CA GLY A 236 9.93 -13.76 2.21
C GLY A 236 11.24 -14.06 2.94
N TYR A 237 12.33 -14.32 2.23
CA TYR A 237 13.61 -14.72 2.88
C TYR A 237 14.29 -13.57 3.63
N THR A 238 13.96 -12.32 3.30
CA THR A 238 14.68 -11.11 3.72
C THR A 238 13.85 -10.14 4.54
N ASN A 239 12.52 -10.27 4.55
CA ASN A 239 11.64 -9.40 5.34
C ASN A 239 10.54 -10.24 6.00
N THR A 240 10.10 -9.81 7.18
CA THR A 240 8.89 -10.36 7.82
C THR A 240 7.76 -9.35 7.71
N SER A 241 6.70 -9.74 7.02
CA SER A 241 5.59 -8.86 6.66
C SER A 241 4.28 -9.28 7.32
N PHE A 242 3.61 -8.29 7.89
CA PHE A 242 2.34 -8.44 8.58
C PHE A 242 1.29 -7.51 7.97
N VAL A 243 0.03 -7.95 8.02
CA VAL A 243 -1.12 -7.09 7.79
C VAL A 243 -1.94 -7.00 9.07
N LYS A 244 -2.26 -5.77 9.43
CA LYS A 244 -3.17 -5.45 10.52
C LYS A 244 -4.12 -4.37 10.03
N ASN A 245 -5.38 -4.73 9.85
CA ASN A 245 -6.37 -3.89 9.17
C ASN A 245 -5.90 -3.52 7.74
N ASP A 246 -5.85 -2.24 7.43
CA ASP A 246 -5.38 -1.65 6.17
C ASP A 246 -3.89 -1.28 6.20
N LEU A 247 -3.15 -1.66 7.24
CA LEU A 247 -1.72 -1.40 7.37
C LEU A 247 -0.91 -2.63 6.99
N PHE A 248 0.10 -2.41 6.14
CA PHE A 248 1.19 -3.34 5.88
C PHE A 248 2.41 -2.92 6.69
N ILE A 249 2.93 -3.85 7.49
CA ILE A 249 4.04 -3.62 8.41
C ILE A 249 5.17 -4.58 8.02
N GLN A 250 6.33 -4.01 7.68
CA GLN A 250 7.52 -4.76 7.28
C GLN A 250 8.62 -4.57 8.32
N LYS A 251 9.08 -5.66 8.93
CA LYS A 251 10.32 -5.66 9.73
C LYS A 251 11.51 -5.81 8.80
N LYS A 252 12.43 -4.84 8.87
CA LYS A 252 13.68 -4.80 8.09
C LYS A 252 14.67 -5.82 8.65
N HIS A 253 15.06 -6.84 7.87
CA HIS A 253 16.27 -7.62 8.17
C HIS A 253 17.44 -7.08 7.35
N LYS A 254 18.24 -6.23 7.98
CA LYS A 254 19.37 -5.58 7.32
C LYS A 254 20.52 -6.53 7.07
N ASN A 255 21.06 -6.46 5.86
CA ASN A 255 22.35 -6.99 5.46
C ASN A 255 23.18 -5.86 4.81
N ALA A 256 24.35 -6.19 4.26
CA ALA A 256 25.26 -5.20 3.68
C ALA A 256 24.74 -4.57 2.37
N PHE A 257 23.62 -5.06 1.82
CA PHE A 257 23.17 -4.77 0.46
C PHE A 257 21.70 -4.33 0.34
N ASN A 258 20.90 -4.42 1.41
CA ASN A 258 19.49 -3.99 1.42
C ASN A 258 19.26 -2.80 2.39
N HIS A 259 18.09 -2.17 2.26
CA HIS A 259 17.64 -1.01 3.04
C HIS A 259 18.66 0.14 3.05
N LEU A 260 19.39 0.33 1.94
CA LEU A 260 20.45 1.35 1.79
C LEU A 260 19.89 2.78 1.69
N ASN A 261 18.62 2.91 1.36
CA ASN A 261 17.93 4.18 1.16
C ASN A 261 16.62 4.15 1.96
N PRO A 262 16.23 5.26 2.62
CA PRO A 262 14.90 5.37 3.22
C PRO A 262 13.84 5.34 2.11
N LEU A 263 12.80 4.54 2.27
CA LEU A 263 11.74 4.37 1.27
C LEU A 263 10.90 5.63 1.06
N LYS A 264 10.83 6.52 2.06
CA LYS A 264 10.10 7.80 1.97
C LYS A 264 10.52 8.67 0.77
N ILE A 265 11.72 8.45 0.22
CA ILE A 265 12.17 9.16 -1.00
C ILE A 265 11.30 8.84 -2.23
N PHE A 266 10.60 7.70 -2.23
CA PHE A 266 9.72 7.25 -3.32
C PHE A 266 8.25 7.64 -3.10
N ASP A 267 7.92 8.47 -2.11
CA ASP A 267 6.53 8.85 -1.83
C ASP A 267 5.82 9.59 -2.98
N LYS A 268 6.60 10.18 -3.90
CA LYS A 268 6.09 10.84 -5.11
C LYS A 268 6.17 9.97 -6.37
N LEU A 269 6.67 8.74 -6.24
CA LEU A 269 6.76 7.80 -7.35
C LEU A 269 5.44 7.01 -7.42
N GLU A 270 4.66 7.24 -8.48
CA GLU A 270 3.32 6.63 -8.65
C GLU A 270 3.29 5.09 -8.50
N PRO A 271 4.24 4.32 -9.05
CA PRO A 271 4.31 2.87 -8.80
C PRO A 271 4.59 2.45 -7.36
N ASN A 272 5.08 3.35 -6.49
CA ASN A 272 5.34 3.03 -5.09
C ASN A 272 4.11 3.34 -4.22
N GLU A 273 3.95 2.60 -3.13
CA GLU A 273 2.99 2.98 -2.08
C GLU A 273 3.64 3.92 -1.09
N LYS A 274 2.92 4.98 -0.74
CA LYS A 274 3.42 5.98 0.18
C LYS A 274 3.75 5.38 1.55
N VAL A 275 4.90 5.78 2.09
CA VAL A 275 5.32 5.39 3.43
C VAL A 275 4.56 6.22 4.46
N ILE A 276 3.83 5.54 5.34
CA ILE A 276 3.16 6.17 6.50
C ILE A 276 4.20 6.45 7.59
N TYR A 277 5.08 5.48 7.85
CA TYR A 277 6.12 5.57 8.85
C TYR A 277 7.31 4.67 8.48
N GLU A 278 8.51 5.13 8.77
CA GLU A 278 9.73 4.36 8.59
C GLU A 278 10.76 4.74 9.65
N ASP A 279 11.39 3.74 10.25
CA ASP A 279 12.58 3.89 11.09
C ASP A 279 13.66 2.87 10.70
N GLU A 280 14.65 2.68 11.57
CA GLU A 280 15.76 1.74 11.32
C GLU A 280 15.34 0.27 11.32
N GLN A 281 14.17 -0.09 11.84
CA GLN A 281 13.71 -1.47 12.04
C GLN A 281 12.43 -1.80 11.27
N ILE A 282 11.56 -0.82 11.02
CA ILE A 282 10.21 -1.04 10.50
C ILE A 282 9.87 -0.06 9.37
N ILE A 283 9.12 -0.55 8.39
CA ILE A 283 8.42 0.25 7.37
C ILE A 283 6.94 -0.03 7.49
N ILE A 284 6.15 1.02 7.36
CA ILE A 284 4.70 0.94 7.42
C ILE A 284 4.12 1.74 6.28
N ARG A 285 3.25 1.07 5.54
CA ARG A 285 2.53 1.60 4.40
C ARG A 285 1.12 1.06 4.42
N LYS A 286 0.27 1.60 3.56
CA LYS A 286 -1.05 1.04 3.34
C LYS A 286 -0.91 -0.36 2.72
N PHE A 287 -1.75 -1.29 3.13
CA PHE A 287 -1.87 -2.58 2.47
C PHE A 287 -2.54 -2.39 1.11
N ILE A 288 -1.93 -2.92 0.06
CA ILE A 288 -2.47 -2.84 -1.30
C ILE A 288 -3.32 -4.08 -1.54
N ASN A 289 -4.63 -3.87 -1.72
CA ASN A 289 -5.51 -4.89 -2.26
C ASN A 289 -5.16 -5.10 -3.74
N ASN A 290 -4.73 -6.32 -4.07
CA ASN A 290 -4.43 -6.71 -5.44
C ASN A 290 -5.65 -7.37 -6.11
N LYS A 291 -5.60 -7.44 -7.43
CA LYS A 291 -6.48 -8.27 -8.24
C LYS A 291 -5.65 -9.14 -9.17
N GLU A 292 -6.20 -10.29 -9.55
CA GLU A 292 -5.55 -11.17 -10.52
C GLU A 292 -5.43 -10.50 -11.90
N PHE A 293 -4.32 -10.77 -12.59
CA PHE A 293 -4.06 -10.30 -13.94
C PHE A 293 -3.12 -11.25 -14.67
N SER A 294 -3.08 -11.14 -16.00
CA SER A 294 -2.13 -11.87 -16.84
C SER A 294 -0.98 -10.98 -17.27
N PHE A 295 0.25 -11.49 -17.18
CA PHE A 295 1.43 -10.83 -17.74
C PHE A 295 1.44 -10.86 -19.28
N ASP A 296 0.70 -11.78 -19.91
CA ASP A 296 0.56 -11.87 -21.37
C ASP A 296 -0.39 -10.80 -21.94
N ASP A 297 -1.14 -10.09 -21.08
CA ASP A 297 -1.98 -8.98 -21.51
C ASP A 297 -1.10 -7.79 -21.91
N THR A 298 -1.13 -7.47 -23.21
CA THR A 298 -0.34 -6.36 -23.79
C THR A 298 -0.60 -4.99 -23.14
N THR A 299 -1.82 -4.71 -22.68
CA THR A 299 -2.15 -3.47 -21.98
C THR A 299 -1.55 -3.46 -20.58
N ILE A 300 -1.55 -4.60 -19.89
CA ILE A 300 -0.87 -4.73 -18.61
C ILE A 300 0.65 -4.62 -18.77
N GLN A 301 1.22 -5.29 -19.78
CA GLN A 301 2.63 -5.19 -20.12
C GLN A 301 3.02 -3.72 -20.37
N GLU A 302 2.24 -2.98 -21.17
CA GLU A 302 2.47 -1.55 -21.39
C GLU A 302 2.48 -0.75 -20.08
N LYS A 303 1.52 -1.00 -19.18
CA LYS A 303 1.47 -0.35 -17.85
C LYS A 303 2.70 -0.67 -17.00
N ILE A 304 3.18 -1.91 -17.02
CA ILE A 304 4.40 -2.33 -16.30
C ILE A 304 5.61 -1.59 -16.85
N ILE A 305 5.79 -1.56 -18.17
CA ILE A 305 6.94 -0.88 -18.79
C ILE A 305 6.89 0.63 -18.52
N LYS A 306 5.70 1.23 -18.52
CA LYS A 306 5.52 2.62 -18.12
C LYS A 306 5.90 2.86 -16.66
N ALA A 307 5.55 1.95 -15.75
CA ALA A 307 5.93 2.03 -14.34
C ALA A 307 7.45 1.90 -14.13
N ILE A 308 8.12 1.00 -14.86
CA ILE A 308 9.59 0.88 -14.87
C ILE A 308 10.22 2.18 -15.38
N ALA A 309 9.71 2.75 -16.48
CA ALA A 309 10.19 4.02 -17.03
C ALA A 309 10.01 5.18 -16.04
N GLN A 310 8.88 5.24 -15.32
CA GLN A 310 8.65 6.22 -14.27
C GLN A 310 9.66 6.10 -13.13
N LEU A 311 9.97 4.88 -12.69
CA LEU A 311 11.02 4.65 -11.68
C LEU A 311 12.37 5.15 -12.23
N HIS A 312 12.80 4.67 -13.39
CA HIS A 312 14.12 4.96 -13.96
C HIS A 312 14.35 6.44 -14.33
N THR A 313 13.28 7.21 -14.54
CA THR A 313 13.34 8.66 -14.81
C THR A 313 13.02 9.52 -13.59
N PHE A 314 12.71 8.90 -12.44
CA PHE A 314 12.42 9.61 -11.20
C PHE A 314 13.68 10.33 -10.71
N SER A 315 13.57 11.65 -10.50
CA SER A 315 14.69 12.51 -10.14
C SER A 315 15.07 12.35 -8.66
N VAL A 316 15.76 11.25 -8.36
CA VAL A 316 16.30 10.93 -7.04
C VAL A 316 17.73 10.38 -7.19
N LYS A 317 18.60 10.69 -6.23
CA LYS A 317 19.94 10.11 -6.16
C LYS A 317 19.96 9.07 -5.05
N LEU A 318 20.08 7.80 -5.44
CA LEU A 318 20.23 6.68 -4.51
C LEU A 318 21.70 6.34 -4.28
N GLN A 319 21.97 5.51 -3.28
CA GLN A 319 23.26 4.82 -3.20
C GLN A 319 23.53 4.01 -4.48
N LYS A 320 24.80 3.84 -4.83
CA LYS A 320 25.21 3.03 -5.99
C LYS A 320 25.04 1.54 -5.70
N ASN A 321 24.55 0.77 -6.68
CA ASN A 321 24.55 -0.69 -6.58
C ASN A 321 26.00 -1.21 -6.57
N GLN A 322 26.27 -2.12 -5.64
CA GLN A 322 27.52 -2.88 -5.57
C GLN A 322 27.31 -4.30 -6.10
N ILE A 323 26.75 -4.43 -7.30
CA ILE A 323 26.29 -5.71 -7.84
C ILE A 323 27.42 -6.75 -7.95
N ALA A 324 28.63 -6.33 -8.31
CA ALA A 324 29.78 -7.22 -8.35
C ALA A 324 30.13 -7.80 -6.97
N GLU A 325 30.09 -6.96 -5.92
CA GLU A 325 30.34 -7.40 -4.54
C GLU A 325 29.22 -8.31 -4.02
N ARG A 326 27.97 -8.03 -4.40
CA ARG A 326 26.83 -8.91 -4.12
C ARG A 326 27.01 -10.28 -4.75
N ILE A 327 27.37 -10.33 -6.04
CA ILE A 327 27.62 -11.58 -6.76
C ILE A 327 28.77 -12.34 -6.09
N LYS A 328 29.91 -11.69 -5.81
CA LYS A 328 31.04 -12.32 -5.11
C LYS A 328 30.63 -12.91 -3.76
N TYR A 329 29.82 -12.18 -2.99
CA TYR A 329 29.32 -12.64 -1.70
C TYR A 329 28.51 -13.94 -1.84
N TYR A 330 27.55 -14.00 -2.77
CA TYR A 330 26.73 -15.19 -2.97
C TYR A 330 27.51 -16.36 -3.59
N VAL A 331 28.39 -16.10 -4.56
CA VAL A 331 29.31 -17.12 -5.12
C VAL A 331 30.13 -17.78 -4.01
N ASN A 332 30.66 -17.00 -3.06
CA ASN A 332 31.42 -17.53 -1.94
C ASN A 332 30.56 -18.37 -0.98
N LYS A 333 29.29 -17.99 -0.75
CA LYS A 333 28.33 -18.79 0.03
C LYS A 333 28.03 -20.14 -0.63
N LEU A 334 28.05 -20.18 -1.96
CA LEU A 334 27.75 -21.36 -2.77
C LEU A 334 28.98 -22.20 -3.14
N LYS A 335 30.16 -21.96 -2.56
CA LYS A 335 31.41 -22.64 -2.92
C LYS A 335 31.34 -24.18 -2.91
N ASN A 336 30.48 -24.76 -2.06
CA ASN A 336 30.30 -26.21 -1.91
C ASN A 336 29.01 -26.73 -2.57
N HIS A 337 28.28 -25.89 -3.30
CA HIS A 337 27.01 -26.28 -3.89
C HIS A 337 27.22 -27.07 -5.19
N GLU A 338 26.94 -28.37 -5.17
CA GLU A 338 27.24 -29.29 -6.27
C GLU A 338 26.58 -28.90 -7.59
N LYS A 339 25.23 -28.76 -7.62
CA LYS A 339 24.50 -28.41 -8.87
C LYS A 339 24.96 -27.08 -9.46
N TYR A 340 25.09 -26.04 -8.64
CA TYR A 340 25.59 -24.73 -9.05
C TYR A 340 27.00 -24.79 -9.67
N ASN A 341 27.92 -25.51 -9.03
CA ASN A 341 29.30 -25.65 -9.52
C ASN A 341 29.40 -26.53 -10.77
N ALA A 342 28.47 -27.45 -10.98
CA ALA A 342 28.38 -28.23 -12.22
C ALA A 342 27.91 -27.39 -13.41
N TYR A 343 26.98 -26.45 -13.19
CA TYR A 343 26.49 -25.54 -14.22
C TYR A 343 27.46 -24.40 -14.53
N PHE A 344 28.00 -23.75 -13.50
CA PHE A 344 28.82 -22.55 -13.65
C PHE A 344 30.29 -22.86 -13.34
N SER A 345 31.13 -22.91 -14.37
CA SER A 345 32.58 -23.07 -14.19
C SER A 345 33.21 -21.84 -13.54
N GLU A 346 34.34 -22.01 -12.84
CA GLU A 346 35.07 -20.89 -12.22
C GLU A 346 35.42 -19.77 -13.22
N ASN A 347 35.78 -20.13 -14.45
CA ASN A 347 36.04 -19.16 -15.51
C ASN A 347 34.80 -18.35 -15.87
N LEU A 348 33.62 -18.98 -15.94
CA LEU A 348 32.36 -18.28 -16.22
C LEU A 348 31.97 -17.37 -15.06
N LYS A 349 32.08 -17.85 -13.81
CA LYS A 349 31.82 -17.03 -12.61
C LYS A 349 32.69 -15.78 -12.61
N LYS A 350 34.00 -15.95 -12.84
CA LYS A 350 34.96 -14.83 -12.93
C LYS A 350 34.58 -13.87 -14.05
N LYS A 351 34.26 -14.37 -15.25
CA LYS A 351 33.86 -13.54 -16.40
C LYS A 351 32.63 -12.69 -16.08
N ILE A 352 31.62 -13.26 -15.42
CA ILE A 352 30.41 -12.54 -15.01
C ILE A 352 30.73 -11.49 -13.94
N ILE A 353 31.53 -11.83 -12.93
CA ILE A 353 31.97 -10.88 -11.89
C ILE A 353 32.73 -9.71 -12.53
N ASP A 354 33.69 -9.97 -13.41
CA ASP A 354 34.49 -8.94 -14.08
C ASP A 354 33.60 -8.00 -14.92
N ASN A 355 32.62 -8.55 -15.65
CA ASN A 355 31.67 -7.75 -16.42
C ASN A 355 30.74 -6.94 -15.52
N SER A 356 30.32 -7.48 -14.37
CA SER A 356 29.45 -6.79 -13.40
C SER A 356 30.11 -5.57 -12.75
N LEU A 357 31.45 -5.52 -12.67
CA LEU A 357 32.19 -4.34 -12.21
C LEU A 357 32.04 -3.12 -13.13
N THR A 358 31.68 -3.36 -14.39
CA THR A 358 31.58 -2.31 -15.43
C THR A 358 30.15 -1.84 -15.68
N LEU A 359 29.18 -2.33 -14.91
CA LEU A 359 27.79 -1.90 -15.05
C LEU A 359 27.62 -0.45 -14.60
N PRO A 360 26.96 0.39 -15.42
CA PRO A 360 26.72 1.78 -15.06
C PRO A 360 25.73 1.88 -13.90
N ASN A 361 25.85 2.95 -13.12
CA ASN A 361 24.89 3.34 -12.08
C ASN A 361 24.17 4.61 -12.57
N GLU A 362 23.24 4.44 -13.51
CA GLU A 362 22.68 5.53 -14.31
C GLU A 362 21.26 5.92 -13.90
N VAL A 363 20.45 4.97 -13.44
CA VAL A 363 19.06 5.19 -13.05
C VAL A 363 18.76 4.58 -11.69
N PRO A 364 17.83 5.13 -10.89
CA PRO A 364 17.27 4.40 -9.76
C PRO A 364 16.57 3.14 -10.27
N SER A 365 16.88 1.98 -9.69
CA SER A 365 16.33 0.68 -10.10
C SER A 365 15.83 -0.09 -8.88
N HIS A 366 14.78 -0.88 -9.08
CA HIS A 366 14.21 -1.77 -8.06
C HIS A 366 15.22 -2.85 -7.64
N ASN A 367 15.96 -3.38 -8.62
CA ASN A 367 16.98 -4.42 -8.51
C ASN A 367 16.47 -5.82 -8.09
N ASP A 368 15.16 -6.01 -8.06
CA ASP A 368 14.51 -7.30 -7.80
C ASP A 368 13.10 -7.36 -8.44
N LEU A 369 12.96 -6.89 -9.68
CA LEU A 369 11.66 -6.77 -10.33
C LEU A 369 11.16 -8.09 -10.96
N ASN A 370 11.04 -9.13 -10.15
CA ASN A 370 10.37 -10.40 -10.53
C ASN A 370 8.83 -10.27 -10.45
N ARG A 371 8.08 -11.27 -10.95
CA ARG A 371 6.60 -11.23 -10.99
C ARG A 371 5.92 -11.02 -9.63
N GLU A 372 6.51 -11.51 -8.53
CA GLU A 372 5.91 -11.42 -7.19
C GLU A 372 5.97 -9.99 -6.64
N ASN A 373 6.89 -9.17 -7.15
CA ASN A 373 7.07 -7.77 -6.74
C ASN A 373 6.25 -6.78 -7.59
N ILE A 374 5.38 -7.28 -8.48
CA ILE A 374 4.50 -6.46 -9.32
C ILE A 374 3.04 -6.81 -9.01
N ILE A 375 2.28 -5.82 -8.58
CA ILE A 375 0.85 -5.99 -8.27
C ILE A 375 -0.02 -5.03 -9.07
N LEU A 376 -1.19 -5.51 -9.48
CA LEU A 376 -2.25 -4.68 -10.03
C LEU A 376 -3.25 -4.38 -8.92
N ASN A 377 -3.39 -3.10 -8.56
CA ASN A 377 -4.34 -2.72 -7.52
C ASN A 377 -5.80 -2.71 -8.03
N THR A 378 -6.74 -2.58 -7.11
CA THR A 378 -8.18 -2.50 -7.42
C THR A 378 -8.58 -1.30 -8.29
N SER A 379 -7.71 -0.30 -8.44
CA SER A 379 -7.91 0.87 -9.32
C SER A 379 -7.17 0.76 -10.67
N ASP A 380 -6.78 -0.46 -11.09
CA ASP A 380 -6.12 -0.72 -12.37
C ASP A 380 -4.71 -0.10 -12.55
N GLN A 381 -4.04 0.19 -11.44
CA GLN A 381 -2.69 0.75 -11.41
C GLN A 381 -1.65 -0.34 -11.07
N ILE A 382 -0.52 -0.31 -11.78
CA ILE A 382 0.64 -1.13 -11.44
C ILE A 382 1.36 -0.50 -10.25
N LYS A 383 1.62 -1.32 -9.23
CA LYS A 383 2.42 -0.98 -8.08
C LYS A 383 3.60 -1.95 -7.97
N PHE A 384 4.74 -1.43 -7.55
CA PHE A 384 5.91 -2.21 -7.17
C PHE A 384 5.95 -2.34 -5.65
N ILE A 385 6.36 -3.49 -5.17
CA ILE A 385 6.55 -3.76 -3.75
C ILE A 385 7.96 -4.29 -3.49
N ASP A 386 8.38 -4.19 -2.23
CA ASP A 386 9.67 -4.68 -1.75
C ASP A 386 10.92 -4.01 -2.38
N PHE A 387 10.94 -2.68 -2.28
CA PHE A 387 12.05 -1.81 -2.69
C PHE A 387 13.34 -1.96 -1.84
N GLU A 388 13.51 -3.03 -1.07
CA GLU A 388 14.63 -3.16 -0.12
C GLU A 388 16.01 -3.13 -0.79
N TYR A 389 16.11 -3.56 -2.05
CA TYR A 389 17.36 -3.54 -2.83
C TYR A 389 17.48 -2.33 -3.75
N CYS A 390 16.58 -1.36 -3.64
CA CYS A 390 16.54 -0.23 -4.54
C CYS A 390 17.80 0.63 -4.41
N SER A 391 18.48 0.88 -5.54
CA SER A 391 19.73 1.61 -5.64
C SER A 391 19.95 2.06 -7.09
N MET A 392 20.92 2.95 -7.34
CA MET A 392 21.29 3.28 -8.72
C MET A 392 21.84 2.03 -9.42
N ASN A 393 21.46 1.78 -10.67
CA ASN A 393 21.96 0.64 -11.45
C ASN A 393 21.88 0.92 -12.96
N SER A 394 22.18 -0.08 -13.78
CA SER A 394 21.98 -0.04 -15.22
C SER A 394 20.50 0.04 -15.54
N LYS A 395 20.14 0.85 -16.54
CA LYS A 395 18.76 1.00 -17.04
C LYS A 395 18.16 -0.29 -17.60
N TYR A 396 18.98 -1.30 -17.87
CA TYR A 396 18.54 -2.61 -18.34
C TYR A 396 18.35 -3.64 -17.24
N PHE A 397 18.78 -3.37 -15.99
CA PHE A 397 18.80 -4.39 -14.95
C PHE A 397 17.39 -4.90 -14.61
N ASP A 398 16.47 -4.00 -14.30
CA ASP A 398 15.08 -4.35 -13.98
C ASP A 398 14.36 -4.97 -15.19
N LEU A 399 14.53 -4.39 -16.38
CA LEU A 399 13.93 -4.90 -17.63
C LEU A 399 14.40 -6.32 -17.94
N ALA A 400 15.71 -6.57 -17.85
CA ALA A 400 16.28 -7.87 -18.17
C ALA A 400 15.85 -8.92 -17.16
N TYR A 401 15.76 -8.57 -15.87
CA TYR A 401 15.29 -9.51 -14.85
C TYR A 401 13.80 -9.81 -15.03
N HIS A 402 12.97 -8.79 -15.22
CA HIS A 402 11.53 -8.95 -15.45
C HIS A 402 11.24 -9.83 -16.69
N CYS A 403 11.87 -9.56 -17.83
CA CYS A 403 11.67 -10.37 -19.03
C CYS A 403 12.15 -11.82 -18.86
N SER A 404 13.23 -12.03 -18.11
CA SER A 404 13.74 -13.38 -17.85
C SER A 404 12.84 -14.14 -16.87
N ASP A 405 12.31 -13.46 -15.84
CA ASP A 405 11.38 -14.05 -14.88
C ASP A 405 10.14 -14.61 -15.58
N LEU A 406 9.62 -13.91 -16.58
CA LEU A 406 8.45 -14.29 -17.37
C LEU A 406 8.76 -15.13 -18.61
N ASP A 407 10.05 -15.39 -18.88
CA ASP A 407 10.51 -16.13 -20.06
C ASP A 407 10.01 -15.56 -21.40
N TYR A 408 10.04 -14.24 -21.53
CA TYR A 408 9.65 -13.59 -22.78
C TYR A 408 10.60 -13.93 -23.94
N ASP A 409 10.02 -14.03 -25.14
CA ASP A 409 10.78 -14.23 -26.36
C ASP A 409 11.47 -12.94 -26.83
N VAL A 410 12.40 -13.08 -27.78
CA VAL A 410 13.20 -11.98 -28.31
C VAL A 410 12.33 -10.88 -28.93
N ASP A 411 11.25 -11.23 -29.62
CA ASP A 411 10.36 -10.27 -30.27
C ASP A 411 9.60 -9.43 -29.24
N THR A 412 9.16 -10.06 -28.15
CA THR A 412 8.51 -9.40 -27.01
C THR A 412 9.49 -8.49 -26.29
N GLU A 413 10.72 -8.95 -26.07
CA GLU A 413 11.78 -8.13 -25.46
C GLU A 413 12.11 -6.89 -26.28
N LEU A 414 12.20 -7.02 -27.61
CA LEU A 414 12.43 -5.88 -28.50
C LEU A 414 11.27 -4.88 -28.45
N LYS A 415 10.01 -5.35 -28.40
CA LYS A 415 8.84 -4.47 -28.23
C LYS A 415 8.90 -3.73 -26.90
N ILE A 416 9.21 -4.43 -25.80
CA ILE A 416 9.38 -3.84 -24.46
C ILE A 416 10.48 -2.78 -24.46
N LEU A 417 11.65 -3.08 -25.04
CA LEU A 417 12.78 -2.14 -25.08
C LEU A 417 12.46 -0.88 -25.89
N ASN A 418 11.77 -1.02 -27.02
CA ASN A 418 11.33 0.12 -27.84
C ASN A 418 10.29 0.97 -27.12
N LEU A 419 9.33 0.34 -26.43
CA LEU A 419 8.35 1.04 -25.62
C LEU A 419 8.99 1.78 -24.45
N TYR A 420 9.93 1.14 -23.76
CA TYR A 420 10.72 1.74 -22.70
C TYR A 420 11.52 2.95 -23.20
N ALA A 421 12.19 2.83 -24.36
CA ALA A 421 12.90 3.93 -24.99
C ALA A 421 11.97 5.10 -25.34
N LYS A 422 10.75 4.82 -25.81
CA LYS A 422 9.73 5.84 -26.08
C LYS A 422 9.33 6.62 -24.82
N TYR A 423 9.17 5.95 -23.68
CA TYR A 423 8.79 6.62 -22.42
C TYR A 423 9.94 7.37 -21.75
N THR A 424 11.18 6.91 -21.93
CA THR A 424 12.35 7.47 -21.23
C THR A 424 13.19 8.43 -22.08
N GLY A 425 13.10 8.32 -23.40
CA GLY A 425 14.01 9.00 -24.35
C GLY A 425 15.40 8.35 -24.43
N PHE A 426 15.63 7.21 -23.77
CA PHE A 426 16.92 6.53 -23.83
C PHE A 426 17.13 5.79 -25.15
N SER A 427 18.40 5.74 -25.59
CA SER A 427 18.79 4.87 -26.69
C SER A 427 18.83 3.40 -26.26
N VAL A 428 18.42 2.52 -27.17
CA VAL A 428 18.51 1.06 -27.02
C VAL A 428 19.87 0.58 -27.51
N ASN A 429 20.52 -0.25 -26.70
CA ASN A 429 21.76 -0.96 -27.02
C ASN A 429 21.55 -2.43 -26.63
N LEU A 430 21.35 -3.27 -27.65
CA LEU A 430 21.00 -4.67 -27.45
C LEU A 430 22.14 -5.50 -26.86
N ASP A 431 23.38 -5.24 -27.28
CA ASP A 431 24.54 -5.94 -26.73
C ASP A 431 24.68 -5.69 -25.23
N GLU A 432 24.47 -4.43 -24.82
CA GLU A 432 24.48 -4.06 -23.40
C GLU A 432 23.30 -4.68 -22.64
N TYR A 433 22.09 -4.67 -23.21
CA TYR A 433 20.91 -5.31 -22.60
C TYR A 433 21.15 -6.81 -22.35
N TYR A 434 21.62 -7.55 -23.36
CA TYR A 434 21.89 -8.97 -23.22
C TYR A 434 23.08 -9.27 -22.29
N ARG A 435 24.10 -8.40 -22.27
CA ARG A 435 25.17 -8.46 -21.28
C ARG A 435 24.63 -8.35 -19.85
N VAL A 436 23.77 -7.35 -19.59
CA VAL A 436 23.11 -7.16 -18.29
C VAL A 436 22.20 -8.36 -17.97
N LYS A 437 21.49 -8.91 -18.95
CA LYS A 437 20.63 -10.09 -18.81
C LYS A 437 21.41 -11.29 -18.29
N ALA A 438 22.60 -11.58 -18.82
CA ALA A 438 23.44 -12.65 -18.29
C ALA A 438 23.82 -12.42 -16.82
N ILE A 439 24.17 -11.18 -16.46
CA ILE A 439 24.63 -10.81 -15.11
C ILE A 439 23.48 -10.91 -14.09
N VAL A 440 22.31 -10.33 -14.39
CA VAL A 440 21.19 -10.29 -13.43
C VAL A 440 20.59 -11.67 -13.18
N ASN A 441 20.51 -12.52 -14.22
CA ASN A 441 20.06 -13.90 -14.03
C ASN A 441 21.05 -14.71 -13.18
N PHE A 442 22.35 -14.58 -13.44
CA PHE A 442 23.36 -15.24 -12.60
C PHE A 442 23.32 -14.76 -11.14
N TYR A 443 23.13 -13.46 -10.94
CA TYR A 443 22.90 -12.86 -9.62
C TYR A 443 21.65 -13.47 -8.95
N GLY A 444 20.50 -13.48 -9.62
CA GLY A 444 19.24 -14.02 -9.10
C GLY A 444 19.36 -15.49 -8.71
N ILE A 445 19.98 -16.31 -9.55
CA ILE A 445 20.26 -17.73 -9.24
C ILE A 445 21.12 -17.87 -7.98
N SER A 446 22.22 -17.10 -7.90
CA SER A 446 23.16 -17.17 -6.78
C SER A 446 22.50 -16.72 -5.46
N TRP A 447 21.65 -15.70 -5.52
CA TRP A 447 20.85 -15.25 -4.39
C TRP A 447 19.83 -16.31 -3.96
N SER A 448 19.03 -16.84 -4.88
CA SER A 448 17.97 -17.82 -4.58
C SER A 448 18.54 -19.09 -3.95
N LEU A 449 19.64 -19.62 -4.47
CA LEU A 449 20.29 -20.82 -3.93
C LEU A 449 20.90 -20.62 -2.53
N THR A 450 21.23 -19.37 -2.17
CA THR A 450 21.76 -19.08 -0.83
C THR A 450 20.69 -19.24 0.24
N TYR A 451 19.42 -18.96 -0.09
CA TYR A 451 18.30 -19.07 0.85
C TYR A 451 17.45 -20.32 0.64
N ASN A 452 17.48 -20.90 -0.56
CA ASN A 452 16.83 -22.16 -0.92
C ASN A 452 17.80 -23.02 -1.76
N PRO A 453 18.62 -23.88 -1.12
CA PRO A 453 19.59 -24.74 -1.82
C PRO A 453 18.97 -25.66 -2.89
N ASP A 454 17.68 -25.98 -2.77
CA ASP A 454 16.97 -26.85 -3.71
C ASP A 454 16.24 -26.07 -4.83
N PHE A 455 16.45 -24.75 -4.91
CA PHE A 455 15.81 -23.90 -5.92
C PHE A 455 16.10 -24.39 -7.34
N ASN A 456 15.04 -24.70 -8.10
CA ASN A 456 15.19 -25.05 -9.51
C ASN A 456 15.47 -23.80 -10.36
N PHE A 457 16.72 -23.68 -10.79
CA PHE A 457 17.21 -22.54 -11.57
C PHE A 457 17.40 -22.82 -13.06
N ASP A 458 17.02 -24.00 -13.58
CA ASP A 458 17.33 -24.39 -14.96
C ASP A 458 16.72 -23.42 -15.98
N TRP A 459 15.54 -22.91 -15.68
CA TRP A 459 14.82 -21.93 -16.49
C TRP A 459 15.49 -20.54 -16.49
N LEU A 460 16.17 -20.12 -15.42
CA LEU A 460 16.97 -18.88 -15.40
C LEU A 460 18.34 -19.08 -16.05
N ALA A 461 18.96 -20.25 -15.85
CA ALA A 461 20.31 -20.55 -16.34
C ALA A 461 20.40 -20.41 -17.86
N LYS A 462 19.36 -20.78 -18.61
CA LYS A 462 19.33 -20.60 -20.07
C LYS A 462 19.57 -19.15 -20.48
N HIS A 463 19.02 -18.18 -19.74
CA HIS A 463 19.21 -16.75 -20.02
C HIS A 463 20.63 -16.28 -19.69
N VAL A 464 21.35 -16.98 -18.81
CA VAL A 464 22.80 -16.75 -18.65
C VAL A 464 23.53 -17.26 -19.89
N PHE A 465 23.38 -18.55 -20.23
CA PHE A 465 24.15 -19.21 -21.29
C PHE A 465 23.92 -18.65 -22.69
N VAL A 466 22.68 -18.31 -23.05
CA VAL A 466 22.37 -17.71 -24.36
C VAL A 466 23.07 -16.35 -24.54
N ASN A 467 23.37 -15.66 -23.43
CA ASN A 467 23.85 -14.29 -23.43
C ASN A 467 25.34 -14.13 -23.04
N ILE A 468 26.06 -15.21 -22.69
CA ILE A 468 27.49 -15.13 -22.29
C ILE A 468 28.40 -14.57 -23.40
N LYS A 469 27.97 -14.66 -24.66
CA LYS A 469 28.69 -14.11 -25.81
C LYS A 469 28.80 -12.58 -25.79
N PHE A 470 27.90 -11.92 -25.06
CA PHE A 470 27.91 -10.46 -24.88
C PHE A 470 28.74 -10.01 -23.67
N LEU A 471 29.23 -10.95 -22.85
CA LEU A 471 30.22 -10.67 -21.82
C LEU A 471 31.58 -10.42 -22.48
N LYS A 472 32.20 -9.30 -22.14
CA LYS A 472 33.52 -8.88 -22.62
C LYS A 472 34.63 -9.70 -21.98
#